data_AF-A0A382T7W5-F1
#
_entry.id   AF-A0A382T7W5-F1
#
_cell.length_a   1.000
_cell.length_b   1.000
_cell.length_c   1.000
_cell.angle_alpha   90.00
_cell.angle_beta   90.00
_cell.angle_gamma   90.00
#
_symmetry.space_group_name_H-M   'P 1'
#
loop_
_entity.id
_entity.type
_entity.pdbx_description
1 polymer ?
#
loop_
_entity_poly.entity_id
_entity_poly.type
_entity_poly.pdbx_seq_one_letter_code
_entity_poly.pdbx_strand_id
1 'polypeptide(L)'
;SVLPTNYINMNFVAPFKVEGKTLHIAIPDSSKLSLMRNLKTITKKNIELHAAKVSQISDFIEKLLAESGDVTTEAIKKQNKEKIKTFDSDLAEAGEVLDTTPEEDIEAIENESEVIKFSTAVVAEAIQSGVSDIHIEPFRFSSRVRYRLDGMLQEQEQFKQFLHDNYGAVVTRFKIMGKLDIAERRLPQDGAIPFKIDGKIVDLRLSMLPTANNERIVMRILNKDAGNISLEQLHFEESDLKSLRKAIHGTQGLVLVTGPTGSGKTTTLYSILKEVSKPHLNILTAEDPVEFELDGVGQVQVKE
;
A
#
# COMPACT_ATOMS: atom_id res chain seq x y z
N SER A 1 34.34 2.77 22.38
CA SER A 1 33.23 3.68 22.06
C SER A 1 32.33 3.88 23.28
N VAL A 2 31.73 5.06 23.47
CA VAL A 2 30.81 5.38 24.60
C VAL A 2 29.42 4.75 24.40
N LEU A 3 29.11 4.32 23.18
CA LEU A 3 27.90 3.60 22.79
C LEU A 3 28.29 2.35 22.00
N PRO A 4 27.53 1.24 22.10
CA PRO A 4 27.74 0.08 21.24
C PRO A 4 27.63 0.44 19.76
N THR A 5 28.51 -0.09 18.91
CA THR A 5 28.54 0.16 17.46
C THR A 5 27.18 -0.11 16.81
N ASN A 6 26.53 -1.21 17.18
CA ASN A 6 25.18 -1.55 16.70
C ASN A 6 24.14 -0.51 17.07
N TYR A 7 24.27 0.13 18.25
CA TYR A 7 23.34 1.16 18.69
C TYR A 7 23.52 2.46 17.91
N ILE A 8 24.78 2.83 17.61
CA ILE A 8 25.16 3.98 16.78
C ILE A 8 24.57 3.79 15.37
N ASN A 9 24.77 2.61 14.78
CA ASN A 9 24.28 2.29 13.44
C ASN A 9 22.74 2.29 13.37
N MET A 10 22.08 1.47 14.19
CA MET A 10 20.62 1.27 14.15
C MET A 10 19.81 2.54 14.46
N ASN A 11 20.36 3.45 15.28
CA ASN A 11 19.68 4.71 15.59
C ASN A 11 20.11 5.87 14.69
N PHE A 12 21.15 5.65 13.88
CA PHE A 12 21.79 6.65 13.02
C PHE A 12 22.20 7.91 13.79
N VAL A 13 23.07 7.72 14.80
CA VAL A 13 23.54 8.78 15.69
C VAL A 13 25.06 8.72 15.86
N ALA A 14 25.74 9.87 15.86
CA ALA A 14 27.21 9.91 15.93
C ALA A 14 27.70 10.61 17.20
N PRO A 15 28.17 9.89 18.24
CA PRO A 15 28.82 10.51 19.39
C PRO A 15 30.19 11.07 19.01
N PHE A 16 30.35 12.39 19.03
CA PHE A 16 31.56 13.04 18.52
C PHE A 16 32.40 13.74 19.61
N LYS A 17 31.82 14.01 20.79
CA LYS A 17 32.53 14.73 21.86
C LYS A 17 32.02 14.35 23.25
N VAL A 18 32.94 14.25 24.21
CA VAL A 18 32.63 14.07 25.63
C VAL A 18 33.24 15.24 26.39
N GLU A 19 32.40 16.05 27.04
CA GLU A 19 32.82 17.13 27.95
C GLU A 19 32.36 16.83 29.37
N GLY A 20 33.29 16.35 30.21
CA GLY A 20 32.99 15.98 31.60
C GLY A 20 31.91 14.89 31.68
N LYS A 21 30.72 15.27 32.18
CA LYS A 21 29.54 14.39 32.30
C LYS A 21 28.57 14.52 31.11
N THR A 22 28.87 15.35 30.12
CA THR A 22 28.03 15.56 28.95
C THR A 22 28.60 14.83 27.72
N LEU A 23 27.73 14.13 27.01
CA LEU A 23 28.02 13.43 25.77
C LEU A 23 27.26 14.16 24.65
N HIS A 24 28.01 14.68 23.68
CA HIS A 24 27.47 15.36 22.50
C HIS A 24 27.32 14.35 21.38
N ILE A 25 26.11 14.29 20.81
CA ILE A 25 25.74 13.33 19.79
C ILE A 25 25.11 14.07 18.61
N ALA A 26 25.61 13.79 17.42
CA ALA A 26 25.04 14.29 16.18
C ALA A 26 23.82 13.46 15.75
N ILE A 27 22.76 14.13 15.31
CA ILE A 27 21.51 13.56 14.81
C ILE A 27 21.17 14.16 13.43
N PRO A 28 20.53 13.39 12.54
CA PRO A 28 20.13 13.88 11.22
C PRO A 28 18.97 14.88 11.28
N ASP A 29 18.01 14.67 12.20
CA ASP A 29 16.78 15.45 12.29
C ASP A 29 16.09 15.33 13.66
N SER A 30 15.05 16.13 13.88
CA SER A 30 14.32 16.24 15.16
C SER A 30 13.54 14.99 15.60
N SER A 31 13.26 14.03 14.72
CA SER A 31 12.61 12.76 15.08
C SER A 31 13.43 11.97 16.11
N LYS A 32 14.74 12.17 16.11
CA LYS A 32 15.71 11.50 17.00
C LYS A 32 15.79 12.13 18.39
N LEU A 33 15.11 13.25 18.66
CA LEU A 33 15.07 13.88 19.99
C LEU A 33 14.51 12.94 21.06
N SER A 34 13.62 12.02 20.68
CA SER A 34 13.06 10.99 21.55
C SER A 34 14.12 10.05 22.15
N LEU A 35 15.26 9.87 21.48
CA LEU A 35 16.35 9.00 21.93
C LEU A 35 17.11 9.53 23.14
N MET A 36 16.97 10.82 23.47
CA MET A 36 17.70 11.48 24.54
C MET A 36 17.55 10.78 25.90
N ARG A 37 16.34 10.28 26.22
CA ARG A 37 16.09 9.53 27.46
C ARG A 37 16.83 8.19 27.48
N ASN A 38 16.80 7.45 26.38
CA ASN A 38 17.45 6.14 26.27
C ASN A 38 18.98 6.28 26.32
N LEU A 39 19.52 7.24 25.58
CA LEU A 39 20.94 7.57 25.55
C LEU A 39 21.47 7.97 26.94
N LYS A 40 20.70 8.76 27.70
CA LYS A 40 21.04 9.13 29.08
C LYS A 40 21.08 7.91 30.00
N THR A 41 20.12 6.98 29.86
CA THR A 41 20.08 5.73 30.65
C THR A 41 21.25 4.81 30.33
N ILE A 42 21.56 4.61 29.04
CA ILE A 42 22.63 3.72 28.58
C ILE A 42 24.01 4.25 29.00
N THR A 43 24.25 5.53 28.77
CA THR A 43 25.59 6.12 28.95
C THR A 43 25.82 6.65 30.36
N LYS A 44 24.76 6.81 31.16
CA LYS A 44 24.76 7.48 32.47
C LYS A 44 25.34 8.91 32.43
N LYS A 45 25.31 9.55 31.26
CA LYS A 45 25.81 10.91 31.00
C LYS A 45 24.66 11.84 30.62
N ASN A 46 24.85 13.14 30.81
CA ASN A 46 23.96 14.14 30.21
C ASN A 46 24.15 14.10 28.69
N ILE A 47 23.05 14.22 27.94
CA ILE A 47 23.07 14.11 26.49
C ILE A 47 22.74 15.46 25.89
N GLU A 48 23.57 15.92 24.97
CA GLU A 48 23.27 17.06 24.11
C GLU A 48 23.24 16.60 22.65
N LEU A 49 22.13 16.86 21.97
CA LEU A 49 21.92 16.48 20.59
C LEU A 49 22.20 17.68 19.68
N HIS A 50 22.97 17.46 18.61
CA HIS A 50 23.38 18.46 17.64
C HIS A 50 22.92 18.03 16.26
N ALA A 51 22.35 18.94 15.46
CA ALA A 51 21.99 18.62 14.08
C ALA A 51 23.27 18.49 13.22
N ALA A 52 23.34 17.46 12.38
CA ALA A 52 24.42 17.26 11.42
C ALA A 52 23.85 16.75 10.09
N LYS A 53 24.61 16.91 9.01
CA LYS A 53 24.22 16.34 7.71
C LYS A 53 24.28 14.82 7.78
N VAL A 54 23.36 14.15 7.09
CA VAL A 54 23.30 12.69 6.97
C VAL A 54 24.66 12.13 6.50
N SER A 55 25.27 12.75 5.49
CA SER A 55 26.58 12.34 4.97
C SER A 55 27.69 12.33 6.02
N GLN A 56 27.70 13.29 6.95
CA GLN A 56 28.71 13.36 8.00
C GLN A 56 28.53 12.25 9.05
N ILE A 57 27.28 11.83 9.29
CA ILE A 57 26.97 10.74 10.21
C ILE A 57 27.30 9.39 9.54
N SER A 58 27.00 9.24 8.24
CA SER A 58 27.40 8.07 7.44
C SER A 58 28.91 7.88 7.45
N ASP A 59 29.69 8.91 7.13
CA ASP A 59 31.16 8.85 7.13
C ASP A 59 31.72 8.43 8.50
N PHE A 60 31.08 8.87 9.58
CA PHE A 60 31.46 8.50 10.94
C PHE A 60 31.19 7.02 11.22
N ILE A 61 30.01 6.52 10.83
CA ILE A 61 29.63 5.12 11.02
C ILE A 61 30.52 4.19 10.19
N GLU A 62 30.81 4.54 8.93
CA GLU A 62 31.69 3.76 8.07
C GLU A 62 33.10 3.63 8.65
N LYS A 63 33.68 4.74 9.13
CA LYS A 63 34.99 4.72 9.80
C LYS A 63 34.97 3.86 11.06
N LEU A 64 33.90 3.98 11.85
CA LEU A 64 33.76 3.24 13.11
C LEU A 64 33.62 1.72 12.86
N LEU A 65 32.95 1.32 11.79
CA LEU A 65 32.86 -0.08 11.35
C LEU A 65 34.19 -0.59 10.80
N ALA A 66 34.92 0.21 10.02
CA ALA A 66 36.24 -0.13 9.50
C ALA A 66 37.28 -0.34 10.63
N GLU A 67 37.20 0.45 11.71
CA GLU A 67 38.10 0.35 12.87
C GLU A 67 37.76 -0.82 13.80
N SER A 68 36.51 -1.29 13.81
CA SER A 68 36.04 -2.33 14.74
C SER A 68 36.44 -3.75 14.32
N GLY A 69 37.08 -3.94 13.16
CA GLY A 69 37.60 -5.25 12.72
C GLY A 69 36.56 -6.34 12.48
N ASP A 70 35.27 -6.01 12.55
CA ASP A 70 34.18 -6.95 12.31
C ASP A 70 33.94 -7.11 10.80
N VAL A 71 34.61 -8.13 10.27
CA VAL A 71 34.16 -9.08 9.24
C VAL A 71 33.43 -8.48 8.01
N THR A 72 34.17 -8.50 6.90
CA THR A 72 33.72 -8.40 5.49
C THR A 72 32.22 -8.57 5.23
N THR A 73 31.71 -7.66 4.40
CA THR A 73 30.37 -7.54 3.79
C THR A 73 29.72 -8.85 3.30
N GLU A 74 30.50 -9.90 3.07
CA GLU A 74 30.02 -11.23 2.68
C GLU A 74 29.52 -12.10 3.85
N ALA A 75 30.08 -11.97 5.05
CA ALA A 75 29.62 -12.71 6.23
C ALA A 75 28.32 -12.12 6.81
N ILE A 76 28.14 -10.81 6.68
CA ILE A 76 26.93 -10.09 7.08
C ILE A 76 25.74 -10.52 6.22
N LYS A 77 25.92 -10.77 4.90
CA LYS A 77 24.86 -11.36 4.06
C LYS A 77 24.41 -12.75 4.53
N LYS A 78 25.29 -13.50 5.19
CA LYS A 78 25.01 -14.87 5.68
C LYS A 78 24.43 -14.89 7.09
N GLN A 79 24.89 -14.02 7.99
CA GLN A 79 24.40 -13.95 9.38
C GLN A 79 23.17 -13.04 9.58
N ASN A 80 22.96 -12.02 8.75
CA ASN A 80 21.74 -11.19 8.83
C ASN A 80 20.48 -11.96 8.39
N LYS A 81 20.63 -13.08 7.66
CA LYS A 81 19.53 -13.99 7.35
C LYS A 81 18.90 -14.65 8.59
N GLU A 82 19.61 -14.69 9.72
CA GLU A 82 19.15 -15.40 10.92
C GLU A 82 18.59 -14.50 12.03
N LYS A 83 18.72 -13.16 11.94
CA LYS A 83 18.25 -12.22 12.99
C LYS A 83 17.40 -11.05 12.51
N ILE A 84 17.28 -10.84 11.21
CA ILE A 84 16.26 -9.95 10.64
C ILE A 84 15.02 -10.81 10.44
N LYS A 85 13.86 -10.41 10.98
CA LYS A 85 12.59 -11.02 10.60
C LYS A 85 12.36 -10.70 9.11
N THR A 86 12.89 -11.54 8.23
CA THR A 86 12.66 -11.44 6.79
C THR A 86 11.16 -11.61 6.55
N PHE A 87 10.57 -10.69 5.80
CA PHE A 87 9.22 -10.87 5.31
C PHE A 87 9.32 -11.83 4.13
N ASP A 88 9.19 -13.12 4.45
CA ASP A 88 9.24 -14.20 3.47
C ASP A 88 7.82 -14.51 3.01
N SER A 89 7.51 -14.14 1.77
CA SER A 89 6.24 -14.41 1.13
C SER A 89 6.51 -14.75 -0.32
N ASP A 90 6.09 -15.94 -0.75
CA ASP A 90 6.18 -16.39 -2.14
C ASP A 90 5.47 -15.43 -3.11
N LEU A 91 4.49 -14.67 -2.61
CA LEU A 91 3.72 -13.69 -3.37
C LEU A 91 4.45 -12.36 -3.58
N ALA A 92 5.57 -12.12 -2.89
CA ALA A 92 6.35 -10.91 -3.05
C ALA A 92 7.02 -10.80 -4.44
N GLU A 93 7.19 -11.93 -5.14
CA GLU A 93 7.73 -11.99 -6.51
C GLU A 93 6.62 -12.09 -7.58
N ALA A 94 5.34 -12.20 -7.17
CA ALA A 94 4.22 -12.46 -8.08
C ALA A 94 3.70 -11.22 -8.82
N GLY A 95 4.07 -10.01 -8.41
CA GLY A 95 3.54 -8.77 -8.98
C GLY A 95 4.56 -7.65 -9.06
N GLU A 96 4.36 -6.75 -10.03
CA GLU A 96 5.19 -5.58 -10.26
C GLU A 96 4.35 -4.32 -10.49
N VAL A 97 4.87 -3.15 -10.11
CA VAL A 97 4.23 -1.86 -10.37
C VAL A 97 4.77 -1.33 -11.70
N LEU A 98 3.88 -0.94 -12.63
CA LEU A 98 4.28 -0.70 -14.02
C LEU A 98 5.02 0.62 -14.29
N ASP A 99 5.03 1.53 -13.32
CA ASP A 99 5.46 2.92 -13.53
C ASP A 99 6.56 3.39 -12.57
N THR A 100 7.26 2.47 -11.90
CA THR A 100 8.44 2.83 -11.13
C THR A 100 9.64 2.97 -12.06
N THR A 101 9.95 4.18 -12.52
CA THR A 101 11.33 4.49 -12.93
C THR A 101 12.25 4.27 -11.71
N PRO A 102 13.35 3.53 -11.84
CA PRO A 102 14.38 3.52 -10.82
C PRO A 102 15.06 4.90 -10.81
N GLU A 103 15.40 5.40 -9.61
CA GLU A 103 16.27 6.57 -9.36
C GLU A 103 15.53 7.92 -9.63
N GLU A 104 15.49 8.93 -8.76
CA GLU A 104 16.40 9.46 -7.74
C GLU A 104 15.54 9.97 -6.54
N ASP A 105 16.13 10.17 -5.36
CA ASP A 105 15.51 10.79 -4.15
C ASP A 105 14.73 9.90 -3.14
N ILE A 106 15.25 8.72 -2.82
CA ILE A 106 14.90 8.07 -1.54
C ILE A 106 16.19 7.67 -0.83
N GLU A 107 16.56 8.43 0.20
CA GLU A 107 17.64 8.06 1.11
C GLU A 107 17.33 6.68 1.71
N ALA A 108 18.29 5.77 1.54
CA ALA A 108 18.30 4.36 1.96
C ALA A 108 17.43 4.07 3.20
N ILE A 109 16.25 3.48 2.99
CA ILE A 109 15.51 2.81 4.05
C ILE A 109 16.22 1.47 4.28
N GLU A 110 16.72 1.21 5.49
CA GLU A 110 17.46 -0.02 5.84
C GLU A 110 16.70 -1.33 5.53
N ASN A 111 15.38 -1.25 5.31
CA ASN A 111 14.49 -2.35 4.91
C ASN A 111 13.74 -2.10 3.60
N GLU A 112 14.22 -1.23 2.70
CA GLU A 112 13.49 -0.85 1.47
C GLU A 112 13.02 -2.07 0.66
N SER A 113 13.93 -3.03 0.45
CA SER A 113 13.63 -4.29 -0.24
C SER A 113 12.48 -5.07 0.43
N GLU A 114 12.46 -5.16 1.76
CA GLU A 114 11.44 -5.93 2.50
C GLU A 114 10.10 -5.18 2.55
N VAL A 115 10.11 -3.85 2.61
CA VAL A 115 8.90 -3.03 2.52
C VAL A 115 8.30 -3.09 1.12
N ILE A 116 9.13 -3.13 0.08
CA ILE A 116 8.68 -3.37 -1.30
C ILE A 116 8.01 -4.74 -1.38
N LYS A 117 8.68 -5.81 -0.94
CA LYS A 117 8.12 -7.17 -0.91
C LYS A 117 6.82 -7.26 -0.15
N PHE A 118 6.75 -6.66 1.04
CA PHE A 118 5.54 -6.60 1.86
C PHE A 118 4.40 -5.91 1.11
N SER A 119 4.66 -4.73 0.53
CA SER A 119 3.63 -3.95 -0.16
C SER A 119 3.14 -4.69 -1.42
N THR A 120 4.05 -5.32 -2.15
CA THR A 120 3.72 -6.19 -3.29
C THR A 120 2.88 -7.38 -2.85
N ALA A 121 3.28 -8.10 -1.79
CA ALA A 121 2.55 -9.26 -1.29
C ALA A 121 1.13 -8.90 -0.82
N VAL A 122 0.96 -7.79 -0.10
CA VAL A 122 -0.38 -7.31 0.32
C VAL A 122 -1.30 -7.08 -0.88
N VAL A 123 -0.78 -6.44 -1.94
CA VAL A 123 -1.59 -6.16 -3.14
C VAL A 123 -1.84 -7.44 -3.95
N ALA A 124 -0.81 -8.26 -4.15
CA ALA A 124 -0.90 -9.50 -4.91
C ALA A 124 -1.86 -10.50 -4.28
N GLU A 125 -1.75 -10.72 -2.96
CA GLU A 125 -2.65 -11.61 -2.21
C GLU A 125 -4.11 -11.14 -2.31
N ALA A 126 -4.35 -9.82 -2.20
CA ALA A 126 -5.69 -9.26 -2.31
C ALA A 126 -6.29 -9.45 -3.71
N ILE A 127 -5.50 -9.25 -4.77
CA ILE A 127 -5.97 -9.46 -6.15
C ILE A 127 -6.26 -10.93 -6.42
N GLN A 128 -5.34 -11.84 -6.05
CA GLN A 128 -5.54 -13.28 -6.23
C GLN A 128 -6.76 -13.80 -5.43
N SER A 129 -7.02 -13.22 -4.26
CA SER A 129 -8.16 -13.58 -3.42
C SER A 129 -9.48 -12.94 -3.86
N GLY A 130 -9.50 -12.14 -4.93
CA GLY A 130 -10.72 -11.50 -5.43
C GLY A 130 -11.30 -10.43 -4.49
N VAL A 131 -10.45 -9.77 -3.70
CA VAL A 131 -10.85 -8.77 -2.72
C VAL A 131 -11.29 -7.48 -3.41
N SER A 132 -12.27 -6.77 -2.82
CA SER A 132 -12.79 -5.50 -3.35
C SER A 132 -12.03 -4.27 -2.83
N ASP A 133 -11.74 -4.23 -1.54
CA ASP A 133 -10.99 -3.15 -0.89
C ASP A 133 -9.91 -3.70 0.05
N ILE A 134 -8.74 -3.06 0.05
CA ILE A 134 -7.65 -3.28 0.99
C ILE A 134 -7.62 -2.12 1.98
N HIS A 135 -7.57 -2.42 3.27
CA HIS A 135 -7.46 -1.43 4.35
C HIS A 135 -6.18 -1.66 5.14
N ILE A 136 -5.33 -0.64 5.26
CA ILE A 136 -4.13 -0.64 6.11
C ILE A 136 -4.33 0.44 7.16
N GLU A 137 -4.42 0.01 8.42
CA GLU A 137 -4.90 0.86 9.51
C GLU A 137 -3.84 0.97 10.63
N PRO A 138 -3.47 2.20 11.03
CA PRO A 138 -2.62 2.43 12.18
C PRO A 138 -3.45 2.61 13.46
N PHE A 139 -2.97 2.06 14.57
CA PHE A 139 -3.46 2.33 15.91
C PHE A 139 -2.29 2.68 16.83
N ARG A 140 -2.59 3.00 18.10
CA ARG A 140 -1.59 3.43 19.08
C ARG A 140 -0.53 2.40 19.40
N PHE A 141 -0.90 1.12 19.41
CA PHE A 141 -0.03 0.02 19.83
C PHE A 141 -0.07 -1.16 18.86
N SER A 142 -0.68 -0.97 17.69
CA SER A 142 -0.82 -2.00 16.68
C SER A 142 -1.09 -1.39 15.32
N SER A 143 -0.96 -2.20 14.28
CA SER A 143 -1.37 -1.87 12.93
C SER A 143 -1.91 -3.15 12.29
N ARG A 144 -2.83 -3.04 11.34
CA ARG A 144 -3.40 -4.22 10.69
C ARG A 144 -3.71 -3.97 9.23
N VAL A 145 -3.71 -5.06 8.47
CA VAL A 145 -4.27 -5.14 7.12
C VAL A 145 -5.62 -5.84 7.22
N ARG A 146 -6.64 -5.31 6.54
CA ARG A 146 -7.94 -5.97 6.36
C ARG A 146 -8.33 -5.99 4.90
N TYR A 147 -8.86 -7.12 4.45
CA TYR A 147 -9.43 -7.30 3.13
C TYR A 147 -10.94 -7.29 3.19
N ARG A 148 -11.60 -6.60 2.26
CA ARG A 148 -13.03 -6.71 2.05
C ARG A 148 -13.32 -7.81 1.03
N LEU A 149 -13.58 -9.01 1.55
CA LEU A 149 -14.01 -10.16 0.77
C LEU A 149 -15.53 -10.32 0.93
N ASP A 150 -16.26 -10.37 -0.18
CA ASP A 150 -17.73 -10.50 -0.19
C ASP A 150 -18.45 -9.48 0.71
N GLY A 151 -17.95 -8.23 0.71
CA GLY A 151 -18.50 -7.14 1.51
C GLY A 151 -18.04 -7.11 2.98
N MET A 152 -17.46 -8.19 3.50
CA MET A 152 -17.05 -8.36 4.89
C MET A 152 -15.55 -8.11 5.07
N LEU A 153 -15.19 -7.39 6.14
CA LEU A 153 -13.78 -7.11 6.46
C LEU A 153 -13.15 -8.27 7.24
N GLN A 154 -12.06 -8.82 6.71
CA GLN A 154 -11.28 -9.90 7.31
C GLN A 154 -9.85 -9.44 7.59
N GLU A 155 -9.39 -9.60 8.83
CA GLU A 155 -8.04 -9.22 9.27
C GLU A 155 -7.00 -10.24 8.81
N GLN A 156 -5.88 -9.73 8.31
CA GLN A 156 -4.77 -10.51 7.76
C GLN A 156 -3.61 -10.51 8.78
N GLU A 157 -3.65 -11.47 9.71
CA GLU A 157 -2.73 -11.53 10.86
C GLU A 157 -1.26 -11.70 10.43
N GLN A 158 -0.99 -12.32 9.28
CA GLN A 158 0.35 -12.53 8.74
C GLN A 158 1.13 -11.21 8.51
N PHE A 159 0.43 -10.11 8.23
CA PHE A 159 1.05 -8.82 7.96
C PHE A 159 1.26 -7.95 9.20
N LYS A 160 0.60 -8.28 10.31
CA LYS A 160 0.41 -7.41 11.48
C LYS A 160 1.72 -6.92 12.10
N GLN A 161 2.64 -7.85 12.39
CA GLN A 161 3.89 -7.52 13.08
C GLN A 161 4.80 -6.68 12.20
N PHE A 162 5.03 -7.11 10.95
CA PHE A 162 5.90 -6.39 10.02
C PHE A 162 5.35 -5.00 9.72
N LEU A 163 4.04 -4.89 9.49
CA LEU A 163 3.37 -3.61 9.27
C LEU A 163 3.57 -2.66 10.45
N HIS A 164 3.38 -3.15 11.67
CA HIS A 164 3.51 -2.30 12.85
C HIS A 164 4.93 -1.76 13.02
N ASP A 165 5.93 -2.62 12.84
CA ASP A 165 7.34 -2.27 13.00
C ASP A 165 7.83 -1.32 11.89
N ASN A 166 7.20 -1.34 10.71
CA ASN A 166 7.64 -0.60 9.52
C ASN A 166 6.59 0.38 8.96
N TYR A 167 5.57 0.78 9.76
CA TYR A 167 4.39 1.48 9.25
C TYR A 167 4.72 2.75 8.44
N GLY A 168 5.64 3.57 8.94
CA GLY A 168 6.05 4.80 8.27
C GLY A 168 6.68 4.56 6.89
N ALA A 169 7.44 3.48 6.73
CA ALA A 169 8.06 3.10 5.47
C ALA A 169 7.02 2.54 4.49
N VAL A 170 6.04 1.76 5.00
CA VAL A 170 4.90 1.27 4.20
C VAL A 170 4.08 2.44 3.64
N VAL A 171 3.79 3.45 4.47
CA VAL A 171 3.11 4.69 4.03
C VAL A 171 3.89 5.36 2.90
N THR A 172 5.19 5.57 3.07
CA THR A 172 6.04 6.16 2.02
C THR A 172 6.01 5.34 0.75
N ARG A 173 6.11 4.00 0.85
CA ARG A 173 6.06 3.09 -0.30
C ARG A 173 4.75 3.22 -1.08
N PHE A 174 3.60 3.24 -0.42
CA PHE A 174 2.32 3.43 -1.10
C PHE A 174 2.16 4.83 -1.71
N LYS A 175 2.72 5.88 -1.09
CA LYS A 175 2.77 7.22 -1.72
C LYS A 175 3.56 7.22 -3.01
N ILE A 176 4.71 6.57 -3.03
CA ILE A 176 5.53 6.44 -4.24
C ILE A 176 4.76 5.68 -5.32
N MET A 177 4.16 4.53 -4.97
CA MET A 177 3.36 3.73 -5.91
C MET A 177 2.19 4.51 -6.51
N GLY A 178 1.56 5.39 -5.73
CA GLY A 178 0.45 6.24 -6.15
C GLY A 178 0.84 7.61 -6.70
N LYS A 179 2.14 7.91 -6.84
CA LYS A 179 2.67 9.23 -7.25
C LYS A 179 2.16 10.40 -6.39
N LEU A 180 2.08 10.18 -5.08
CA LEU A 180 1.60 11.14 -4.08
C LEU A 180 2.76 11.93 -3.45
N ASP A 181 2.45 13.08 -2.84
CA ASP A 181 3.43 13.88 -2.11
C ASP A 181 3.80 13.22 -0.77
N ILE A 182 5.05 12.76 -0.67
CA ILE A 182 5.64 12.09 0.50
C ILE A 182 5.76 13.04 1.70
N ALA A 183 6.03 14.32 1.44
CA ALA A 183 6.25 15.34 2.46
C ALA A 183 4.94 15.80 3.11
N GLU A 184 3.85 15.86 2.33
CA GLU A 184 2.54 16.23 2.86
C GLU A 184 1.88 15.04 3.59
N ARG A 185 1.64 15.18 4.90
CA ARG A 185 1.04 14.14 5.76
C ARG A 185 -0.20 14.63 6.53
N ARG A 186 -0.64 15.87 6.28
CA ARG A 186 -1.69 16.56 7.03
C ARG A 186 -3.00 16.66 6.25
N LEU A 187 -2.95 16.49 4.93
CA LEU A 187 -4.12 16.51 4.05
C LEU A 187 -4.39 15.11 3.47
N PRO A 188 -5.67 14.75 3.22
CA PRO A 188 -5.99 13.57 2.44
C PRO A 188 -5.36 13.64 1.04
N GLN A 189 -4.95 12.49 0.52
CA GLN A 189 -4.38 12.37 -0.82
C GLN A 189 -4.96 11.14 -1.53
N ASP A 190 -5.29 11.30 -2.81
CA ASP A 190 -5.83 10.24 -3.65
C ASP A 190 -4.94 10.03 -4.87
N GLY A 191 -4.78 8.79 -5.29
CA GLY A 191 -3.93 8.40 -6.42
C GLY A 191 -4.40 7.11 -7.08
N ALA A 192 -3.66 6.67 -8.09
CA ALA A 192 -3.90 5.41 -8.77
C ALA A 192 -2.60 4.61 -8.86
N ILE A 193 -2.70 3.29 -8.73
CA ILE A 193 -1.55 2.38 -8.85
C ILE A 193 -1.88 1.36 -9.95
N PRO A 194 -1.23 1.43 -11.12
CA PRO A 194 -1.29 0.37 -12.12
C PRO A 194 -0.42 -0.80 -11.67
N PHE A 195 -1.06 -1.88 -11.22
CA PHE A 195 -0.38 -3.07 -10.71
C PHE A 195 -0.49 -4.22 -11.71
N LYS A 196 0.63 -4.85 -12.04
CA LYS A 196 0.68 -5.99 -12.94
C LYS A 196 0.89 -7.28 -12.18
N ILE A 197 0.04 -8.25 -12.46
CA ILE A 197 0.07 -9.60 -11.87
C ILE A 197 -0.47 -10.60 -12.89
N ASP A 198 0.19 -11.75 -13.03
CA ASP A 198 -0.18 -12.82 -13.97
C ASP A 198 -0.41 -12.32 -15.42
N GLY A 199 0.37 -11.32 -15.85
CA GLY A 199 0.27 -10.72 -17.19
C GLY A 199 -0.93 -9.79 -17.39
N LYS A 200 -1.78 -9.58 -16.38
CA LYS A 200 -2.88 -8.63 -16.38
C LYS A 200 -2.52 -7.34 -15.65
N ILE A 201 -3.11 -6.23 -16.08
CA ILE A 201 -2.98 -4.92 -15.42
C ILE A 201 -4.26 -4.62 -14.65
N VAL A 202 -4.13 -4.44 -13.34
CA VAL A 202 -5.20 -4.11 -12.42
C VAL A 202 -4.95 -2.69 -11.89
N ASP A 203 -5.93 -1.82 -12.06
CA ASP A 203 -5.83 -0.45 -11.53
C ASP A 203 -6.37 -0.42 -10.09
N LEU A 204 -5.57 0.11 -9.18
CA LEU A 204 -5.97 0.34 -7.80
C LEU A 204 -6.24 1.83 -7.61
N ARG A 205 -7.38 2.20 -7.03
CA ARG A 205 -7.58 3.57 -6.52
C ARG A 205 -7.07 3.64 -5.09
N LEU A 206 -6.03 4.43 -4.86
CA LEU A 206 -5.40 4.65 -3.58
C LEU A 206 -5.99 5.90 -2.92
N SER A 207 -6.32 5.81 -1.63
CA SER A 207 -6.67 6.94 -0.78
C SER A 207 -5.89 6.88 0.53
N MET A 208 -5.30 8.01 0.91
CA MET A 208 -4.45 8.18 2.07
C MET A 208 -5.08 9.24 2.97
N LEU A 209 -5.45 8.87 4.19
CA LEU A 209 -6.14 9.76 5.14
C LEU A 209 -5.31 9.94 6.41
N PRO A 210 -4.88 11.17 6.75
CA PRO A 210 -4.25 11.45 8.03
C PRO A 210 -5.15 11.08 9.21
N THR A 211 -4.60 10.36 10.19
CA THR A 211 -5.28 10.00 11.45
C THR A 211 -4.41 10.39 12.64
N ALA A 212 -4.93 10.21 13.87
CA ALA A 212 -4.19 10.51 15.09
C ALA A 212 -2.87 9.72 15.25
N ASN A 213 -2.73 8.57 14.58
CA ASN A 213 -1.65 7.61 14.84
C ASN A 213 -0.74 7.35 13.64
N ASN A 214 -1.18 7.73 12.43
CA ASN A 214 -0.41 7.82 11.19
C ASN A 214 -1.38 8.15 10.03
N GLU A 215 -0.96 7.99 8.78
CA GLU A 215 -1.87 7.94 7.64
C GLU A 215 -2.51 6.55 7.50
N ARG A 216 -3.84 6.50 7.36
CA ARG A 216 -4.60 5.30 7.01
C ARG A 216 -4.63 5.15 5.50
N ILE A 217 -4.40 3.94 5.01
CA ILE A 217 -4.36 3.63 3.58
C ILE A 217 -5.59 2.79 3.23
N VAL A 218 -6.30 3.19 2.19
CA VAL A 218 -7.38 2.42 1.60
C VAL A 218 -7.13 2.29 0.11
N MET A 219 -7.22 1.08 -0.42
CA MET A 219 -7.14 0.84 -1.85
C MET A 219 -8.39 0.11 -2.31
N ARG A 220 -8.98 0.56 -3.41
CA ARG A 220 -10.02 -0.17 -4.12
C ARG A 220 -9.43 -0.85 -5.34
N ILE A 221 -9.65 -2.15 -5.45
CA ILE A 221 -9.24 -2.93 -6.62
C ILE A 221 -10.30 -2.73 -7.70
N LEU A 222 -9.93 -2.10 -8.82
CA LEU A 222 -10.83 -1.96 -9.97
C LEU A 222 -10.67 -3.18 -10.87
N ASN A 223 -11.73 -3.98 -10.96
CA ASN A 223 -11.77 -5.08 -11.90
C ASN A 223 -12.24 -4.58 -13.27
N LYS A 224 -11.30 -4.34 -14.20
CA LYS A 224 -11.61 -3.94 -15.59
C LYS A 224 -12.41 -5.00 -16.34
N ASP A 225 -12.32 -6.28 -15.95
CA ASP A 225 -13.02 -7.37 -16.63
C ASP A 225 -14.53 -7.41 -16.28
N ALA A 226 -14.97 -6.70 -15.23
CA ALA A 226 -16.38 -6.72 -14.78
C ALA A 226 -17.36 -6.20 -15.84
N GLY A 227 -16.94 -5.24 -16.69
CA GLY A 227 -17.76 -4.73 -17.79
C GLY A 227 -17.94 -5.73 -18.95
N ASN A 228 -17.14 -6.80 -19.02
CA ASN A 228 -17.16 -7.74 -20.14
C ASN A 228 -17.98 -9.02 -19.84
N ILE A 229 -18.54 -9.16 -18.65
CA ILE A 229 -19.32 -10.32 -18.20
C ILE A 229 -20.61 -10.41 -19.02
N SER A 230 -20.84 -11.56 -19.67
CA SER A 230 -22.10 -11.84 -20.38
C SER A 230 -23.21 -12.25 -19.42
N LEU A 231 -24.48 -12.14 -19.82
CA LEU A 231 -25.60 -12.50 -18.97
C LEU A 231 -25.57 -13.99 -18.56
N GLU A 232 -25.02 -14.86 -19.41
CA GLU A 232 -24.82 -16.29 -19.15
C GLU A 232 -23.76 -16.55 -18.06
N GLN A 233 -22.76 -15.67 -17.95
CA GLN A 233 -21.69 -15.76 -16.95
C GLN A 233 -22.12 -15.26 -15.56
N LEU A 234 -23.31 -14.67 -15.44
CA LEU A 234 -23.88 -14.30 -14.13
C LEU A 234 -24.49 -15.48 -13.38
N HIS A 235 -24.51 -16.67 -14.00
CA HIS A 235 -24.96 -17.92 -13.38
C HIS A 235 -26.40 -17.86 -12.84
N PHE A 236 -27.30 -17.18 -13.55
CA PHE A 236 -28.74 -17.28 -13.28
C PHE A 236 -29.24 -18.72 -13.49
N GLU A 237 -30.16 -19.15 -12.64
CA GLU A 237 -30.98 -20.33 -12.90
C GLU A 237 -31.72 -20.17 -14.23
N GLU A 238 -31.91 -21.28 -14.96
CA GLU A 238 -32.43 -21.23 -16.33
C GLU A 238 -33.81 -20.56 -16.42
N SER A 239 -34.66 -20.80 -15.43
CA SER A 239 -36.00 -20.19 -15.32
C SER A 239 -35.95 -18.68 -15.12
N ASP A 240 -34.99 -18.20 -14.32
CA ASP A 240 -34.84 -16.79 -13.99
C ASP A 240 -34.23 -16.04 -15.15
N LEU A 241 -33.21 -16.62 -15.80
CA LEU A 241 -32.60 -16.08 -17.01
C LEU A 241 -33.64 -15.93 -18.12
N LYS A 242 -34.51 -16.94 -18.30
CA LYS A 242 -35.60 -16.88 -19.29
C LYS A 242 -36.61 -15.78 -18.99
N SER A 243 -36.95 -15.60 -17.71
CA SER A 243 -37.86 -14.53 -17.26
C SER A 243 -37.25 -13.15 -17.45
N LEU A 244 -35.96 -13.00 -17.13
CA LEU A 244 -35.19 -11.78 -17.33
C LEU A 244 -35.09 -11.44 -18.82
N ARG A 245 -34.69 -12.39 -19.68
CA ARG A 245 -34.63 -12.20 -21.14
C ARG A 245 -35.96 -11.74 -21.73
N LYS A 246 -37.07 -12.33 -21.26
CA LYS A 246 -38.41 -11.90 -21.67
C LYS A 246 -38.70 -10.45 -21.29
N ALA A 247 -38.25 -10.01 -20.11
CA ALA A 247 -38.45 -8.64 -19.64
C ALA A 247 -37.57 -7.63 -20.40
N ILE A 248 -36.28 -7.91 -20.58
CA ILE A 248 -35.32 -6.96 -21.19
C ILE A 248 -35.52 -6.81 -22.70
N HIS A 249 -36.11 -7.80 -23.38
CA HIS A 249 -36.50 -7.71 -24.79
C HIS A 249 -37.92 -7.18 -25.02
N GLY A 250 -38.61 -6.74 -23.96
CA GLY A 250 -39.87 -6.01 -24.10
C GLY A 250 -39.67 -4.67 -24.81
N THR A 251 -40.64 -4.24 -25.62
CA THR A 251 -40.59 -2.95 -26.33
C THR A 251 -40.77 -1.74 -25.42
N GLN A 252 -41.32 -1.95 -24.22
CA GLN A 252 -41.48 -0.96 -23.17
C GLN A 252 -41.59 -1.67 -21.81
N GLY A 253 -41.14 -1.01 -20.74
CA GLY A 253 -41.21 -1.54 -19.39
C GLY A 253 -40.16 -0.93 -18.48
N LEU A 254 -40.18 -1.32 -17.21
CA LEU A 254 -39.19 -0.95 -16.21
C LEU A 254 -38.62 -2.21 -15.58
N VAL A 255 -37.31 -2.37 -15.63
CA VAL A 255 -36.57 -3.43 -14.92
C VAL A 255 -35.78 -2.77 -13.79
N LEU A 256 -36.03 -3.20 -12.55
CA LEU A 256 -35.35 -2.70 -11.37
C LEU A 256 -34.40 -3.78 -10.83
N VAL A 257 -33.12 -3.46 -10.81
CA VAL A 257 -32.10 -4.31 -10.18
C VAL A 257 -31.80 -3.74 -8.80
N THR A 258 -32.29 -4.40 -7.76
CA THR A 258 -32.18 -3.93 -6.37
C THR A 258 -31.24 -4.81 -5.56
N GLY A 259 -30.57 -4.22 -4.57
CA GLY A 259 -29.64 -4.93 -3.68
C GLY A 259 -28.71 -3.97 -2.95
N PRO A 260 -28.05 -4.40 -1.88
CA PRO A 260 -27.10 -3.58 -1.13
C PRO A 260 -25.86 -3.22 -1.99
N THR A 261 -25.04 -2.28 -1.51
CA THR A 261 -23.77 -1.95 -2.16
C THR A 261 -22.91 -3.21 -2.32
N GLY A 262 -22.28 -3.39 -3.49
CA GLY A 262 -21.44 -4.55 -3.78
C GLY A 262 -22.18 -5.82 -4.23
N SER A 263 -23.51 -5.83 -4.31
CA SER A 263 -24.29 -7.01 -4.72
C SER A 263 -24.31 -7.29 -6.24
N GLY A 264 -23.37 -6.72 -7.01
CA GLY A 264 -23.29 -6.94 -8.46
C GLY A 264 -24.33 -6.20 -9.33
N LYS A 265 -25.07 -5.21 -8.80
CA LYS A 265 -26.12 -4.51 -9.57
C LYS A 265 -25.62 -3.91 -10.89
N THR A 266 -24.52 -3.15 -10.82
CA THR A 266 -23.92 -2.51 -12.01
C THR A 266 -23.48 -3.56 -13.01
N THR A 267 -22.84 -4.64 -12.55
CA THR A 267 -22.44 -5.78 -13.38
C THR A 267 -23.65 -6.38 -14.10
N THR A 268 -24.73 -6.69 -13.39
CA THR A 268 -25.96 -7.23 -13.97
C THR A 268 -26.56 -6.29 -15.01
N LEU A 269 -26.64 -4.99 -14.71
CA LEU A 269 -27.16 -3.99 -15.65
C LEU A 269 -26.29 -3.89 -16.91
N TYR A 270 -24.97 -3.89 -16.76
CA TYR A 270 -24.05 -3.81 -17.90
C TYR A 270 -24.13 -5.07 -18.78
N SER A 271 -24.24 -6.27 -18.17
CA SER A 271 -24.47 -7.51 -18.91
C SER A 271 -25.79 -7.50 -19.69
N ILE A 272 -26.86 -6.96 -19.08
CA ILE A 272 -28.16 -6.76 -19.76
C ILE A 272 -28.01 -5.81 -20.95
N LEU A 273 -27.39 -4.63 -20.74
CA LEU A 273 -27.19 -3.63 -21.80
C LEU A 273 -26.39 -4.21 -22.96
N LYS A 274 -25.35 -4.99 -22.67
CA LYS A 274 -24.54 -5.68 -23.67
C LYS A 274 -25.35 -6.70 -24.49
N GLU A 275 -26.27 -7.45 -23.86
CA GLU A 275 -27.13 -8.40 -24.57
C GLU A 275 -28.12 -7.71 -25.52
N VAL A 276 -28.73 -6.61 -25.06
CA VAL A 276 -29.72 -5.85 -25.84
C VAL A 276 -29.10 -4.89 -26.85
N SER A 277 -27.83 -4.50 -26.70
CA SER A 277 -27.13 -3.61 -27.62
C SER A 277 -27.07 -4.22 -29.03
N LYS A 278 -27.86 -3.64 -29.94
CA LYS A 278 -27.95 -4.01 -31.36
C LYS A 278 -27.94 -2.74 -32.21
N PRO A 279 -27.39 -2.75 -33.44
CA PRO A 279 -27.26 -1.55 -34.27
C PRO A 279 -28.56 -0.78 -34.59
N HIS A 280 -29.73 -1.41 -34.42
CA HIS A 280 -31.04 -0.81 -34.68
C HIS A 280 -31.69 -0.20 -33.44
N LEU A 281 -31.05 -0.29 -32.27
CA LEU A 281 -31.52 0.27 -31.01
C LEU A 281 -30.60 1.41 -30.59
N ASN A 282 -31.21 2.52 -30.15
CA ASN A 282 -30.48 3.64 -29.55
C ASN A 282 -30.59 3.52 -28.03
N ILE A 283 -29.45 3.31 -27.35
CA ILE A 283 -29.39 3.08 -25.90
C ILE A 283 -28.63 4.24 -25.25
N LEU A 284 -29.21 4.82 -24.20
CA LEU A 284 -28.63 5.92 -23.43
C LEU A 284 -28.65 5.58 -21.93
N THR A 285 -27.60 5.96 -21.20
CA THR A 285 -27.51 5.81 -19.73
C THR A 285 -27.14 7.13 -19.06
N ALA A 286 -27.53 7.28 -17.80
CA ALA A 286 -27.09 8.35 -16.91
C ALA A 286 -26.51 7.72 -15.65
N GLU A 287 -25.23 7.97 -15.35
CA GLU A 287 -24.44 7.21 -14.38
C GLU A 287 -23.57 8.10 -13.49
N ASP A 288 -23.28 7.67 -12.26
CA ASP A 288 -22.49 8.43 -11.29
C ASP A 288 -21.51 7.52 -10.51
N PRO A 289 -20.24 7.38 -10.95
CA PRO A 289 -19.70 7.75 -12.26
C PRO A 289 -19.97 6.67 -13.32
N VAL A 290 -19.53 6.89 -14.57
CA VAL A 290 -19.42 5.80 -15.55
C VAL A 290 -18.29 4.88 -15.11
N GLU A 291 -18.61 3.61 -14.83
CA GLU A 291 -17.64 2.63 -14.32
C GLU A 291 -16.77 2.04 -15.43
N PHE A 292 -17.39 1.70 -16.58
CA PHE A 292 -16.72 1.16 -17.76
C PHE A 292 -17.41 1.65 -19.05
N GLU A 293 -16.63 1.74 -20.13
CA GLU A 293 -17.16 2.08 -21.46
C GLU A 293 -17.83 0.86 -22.11
N LEU A 294 -19.07 1.04 -22.57
CA LEU A 294 -19.88 0.03 -23.24
C LEU A 294 -20.02 0.38 -24.73
N ASP A 295 -19.54 -0.51 -25.59
CA ASP A 295 -19.69 -0.35 -27.03
C ASP A 295 -21.17 -0.32 -27.46
N GLY A 296 -21.52 0.65 -28.31
CA GLY A 296 -22.89 0.86 -28.78
C GLY A 296 -23.86 1.48 -27.77
N VAL A 297 -23.39 1.95 -26.60
CA VAL A 297 -24.23 2.60 -25.58
C VAL A 297 -23.77 4.04 -25.35
N GLY A 298 -24.67 5.01 -25.47
CA GLY A 298 -24.37 6.41 -25.17
C GLY A 298 -24.41 6.69 -23.67
N GLN A 299 -23.26 6.65 -23.00
CA GLN A 299 -23.16 6.83 -21.55
C GLN A 299 -22.93 8.30 -21.18
N VAL A 300 -23.76 8.82 -20.28
CA VAL A 300 -23.64 10.19 -19.75
C VAL A 300 -23.28 10.11 -18.26
N GLN A 301 -22.12 10.65 -17.90
CA GLN A 301 -21.77 10.81 -16.49
C GLN A 301 -22.50 12.03 -15.89
N VAL A 302 -23.17 11.83 -14.77
CA VAL A 302 -23.79 12.88 -13.98
C VAL A 302 -22.69 13.82 -13.45
N LYS A 303 -22.93 15.12 -13.57
CA LYS A 303 -22.10 16.16 -12.97
C LYS A 303 -23.00 17.00 -12.07
N GLU A 304 -22.61 17.14 -10.81
CA GLU A 304 -23.18 18.12 -9.89
C GLU A 304 -22.64 19.53 -10.15
#